data_AF-A0A4S4BAY7-F1
#
_entry.id   AF-A0A4S4BAY7-F1
#
_cell.length_a   1.000
_cell.length_b   1.000
_cell.length_c   1.000
_cell.angle_alpha   90.00
_cell.angle_beta   90.00
_cell.angle_gamma   90.00
#
_symmetry.space_group_name_H-M   'P 1'
#
loop_
_entity.id
_entity.type
_entity.pdbx_description
1 polymer ?
#
loop_
_entity_poly.entity_id
_entity_poly.type
_entity_poly.pdbx_seq_one_letter_code
_entity_poly.pdbx_strand_id
1 'polypeptide(L)'
;MTYPEVVVEWRVPEILKQHDLTAYKLAEALAGKVNRNSAYEIAAGRSKRVDRTTLYDLIVALRTLTGDESLTVGDLFTFEESNS
;
A
#
# COMPACT_ATOMS: atom_id res chain seq x y z
N MET A 1 -0.51 17.63 28.51
CA MET A 1 0.41 16.90 27.62
C MET A 1 -0.37 16.66 26.34
N THR A 2 -0.15 17.52 25.34
CA THR A 2 -0.76 17.35 24.02
C THR A 2 0.08 16.32 23.27
N TYR A 3 -0.54 15.25 22.79
CA TYR A 3 0.14 14.27 21.94
C TYR A 3 0.19 14.84 20.52
N PRO A 4 1.32 14.69 19.80
CA PRO A 4 1.38 15.05 18.39
C PRO A 4 0.31 14.26 17.63
N GLU A 5 -0.32 14.90 16.65
CA GLU A 5 -1.19 14.19 15.71
C GLU A 5 -0.28 13.40 14.77
N VAL A 6 -0.45 12.07 14.79
CA VAL A 6 0.33 11.15 13.95
C VAL A 6 -0.56 10.69 12.81
N VAL A 7 -0.12 10.94 11.58
CA VAL A 7 -0.81 10.51 10.37
C VAL A 7 0.05 9.48 9.65
N VAL A 8 -0.55 8.32 9.36
CA VAL A 8 0.05 7.26 8.53
C VAL A 8 -0.80 7.10 7.30
N GLU A 9 -0.24 7.37 6.13
CA GLU A 9 -0.95 7.25 4.85
C GLU A 9 -0.30 6.21 3.96
N TRP A 10 -1.09 5.66 3.04
CA TRP A 10 -0.58 4.72 2.05
C TRP A 10 0.13 5.43 0.92
N ARG A 11 1.27 4.87 0.50
CA ARG A 11 2.02 5.27 -0.70
C ARG A 11 1.75 4.41 -1.93
N VAL A 12 0.86 3.43 -1.80
CA VAL A 12 0.50 2.51 -2.90
C VAL A 12 -0.03 3.27 -4.12
N PRO A 13 -0.92 4.29 -4.02
CA PRO A 13 -1.36 5.06 -5.17
C PRO A 13 -0.20 5.69 -5.97
N GLU A 14 0.79 6.22 -5.26
CA GLU A 14 1.97 6.87 -5.83
C GLU A 14 2.86 5.87 -6.52
N ILE A 15 3.13 4.72 -5.89
CA ILE A 15 3.92 3.62 -6.47
C ILE A 15 3.25 3.14 -7.76
N LEU A 16 1.93 2.92 -7.75
CA LEU A 16 1.22 2.51 -8.96
C LEU A 16 1.34 3.54 -10.06
N LYS A 17 1.16 4.83 -9.74
CA LYS A 17 1.28 5.93 -10.71
C LYS A 17 2.69 6.06 -11.27
N GLN A 18 3.73 5.92 -10.44
CA GLN A 18 5.14 6.03 -10.86
C GLN A 18 5.56 4.95 -11.86
N HIS A 19 4.91 3.79 -11.82
CA HIS A 19 5.18 2.64 -12.68
C HIS A 19 4.12 2.43 -13.78
N ASP A 20 3.25 3.41 -14.02
CA ASP A 20 2.14 3.32 -14.99
C ASP A 20 1.21 2.10 -14.77
N LEU A 21 1.04 1.71 -13.51
CA LEU A 21 0.19 0.58 -13.10
C LEU A 21 -1.21 1.07 -12.70
N THR A 22 -2.20 0.21 -12.95
CA THR A 22 -3.59 0.47 -12.55
C THR A 22 -3.95 -0.30 -11.29
N ALA A 23 -4.94 0.20 -10.54
CA ALA A 23 -5.53 -0.54 -9.42
C ALA A 23 -6.06 -1.93 -9.85
N TYR A 24 -6.53 -2.04 -11.10
CA TYR A 24 -6.94 -3.32 -11.68
C TYR A 24 -5.78 -4.31 -11.77
N LYS A 25 -4.61 -3.88 -12.25
CA LYS A 25 -3.41 -4.74 -12.32
C LYS A 25 -2.96 -5.21 -10.94
N LEU A 26 -3.01 -4.34 -9.94
CA LEU A 26 -2.72 -4.73 -8.55
C LEU A 26 -3.74 -5.76 -8.03
N ALA A 27 -5.04 -5.52 -8.26
CA ALA A 27 -6.10 -6.44 -7.82
C ALA A 27 -6.00 -7.82 -8.50
N GLU A 28 -5.58 -7.87 -9.77
CA GLU A 28 -5.31 -9.12 -10.49
C GLU A 28 -4.10 -9.86 -9.88
N ALA A 29 -3.01 -9.16 -9.58
CA ALA A 29 -1.82 -9.76 -8.96
C ALA A 29 -2.10 -10.31 -7.55
N LEU A 30 -3.09 -9.74 -6.86
CA LEU A 30 -3.54 -10.17 -5.53
C LEU A 30 -4.68 -11.18 -5.55
N ALA A 31 -5.17 -11.57 -6.74
CA ALA A 31 -6.32 -12.46 -6.86
C ALA A 31 -6.08 -13.80 -6.16
N GLY A 32 -7.07 -14.25 -5.39
CA GLY A 32 -6.99 -15.48 -4.59
C GLY A 32 -6.24 -15.35 -3.26
N LYS A 33 -5.58 -14.21 -3.01
CA LYS A 33 -4.85 -13.93 -1.76
C LYS A 33 -5.53 -12.83 -0.94
N VAL A 34 -5.95 -11.77 -1.62
CA VAL A 34 -6.65 -10.63 -1.02
C VAL A 34 -8.00 -10.45 -1.71
N ASN A 35 -9.03 -10.11 -0.93
CA ASN A 35 -10.34 -9.77 -1.50
C ASN A 35 -10.17 -8.59 -2.47
N ARG A 36 -10.81 -8.70 -3.66
CA ARG A 36 -10.78 -7.69 -4.71
C ARG A 36 -11.10 -6.28 -4.19
N ASN A 37 -12.14 -6.11 -3.37
CA ASN A 37 -12.50 -4.80 -2.83
C ASN A 37 -11.41 -4.24 -1.93
N SER A 38 -10.81 -5.09 -1.07
CA SER A 38 -9.68 -4.68 -0.23
C SER A 38 -8.48 -4.26 -1.07
N ALA A 39 -8.20 -4.96 -2.17
CA ALA A 39 -7.13 -4.57 -3.10
C ALA A 39 -7.38 -3.19 -3.72
N TYR A 40 -8.62 -2.87 -4.10
CA TYR A 40 -8.98 -1.52 -4.59
C TYR A 40 -8.88 -0.45 -3.50
N GLU A 41 -9.32 -0.74 -2.27
CA GLU A 41 -9.19 0.22 -1.15
C GLU A 41 -7.73 0.49 -0.81
N ILE A 42 -6.85 -0.53 -0.88
CA ILE A 42 -5.40 -0.37 -0.72
C ILE A 42 -4.82 0.45 -1.89
N ALA A 43 -5.19 0.11 -3.12
CA ALA A 43 -4.72 0.82 -4.32
C ALA A 43 -5.12 2.30 -4.33
N ALA A 44 -6.24 2.63 -3.69
CA ALA A 44 -6.73 3.99 -3.51
C ALA A 44 -6.21 4.67 -2.23
N GLY A 45 -5.39 3.98 -1.43
CA GLY A 45 -4.86 4.49 -0.16
C GLY A 45 -5.89 4.69 0.95
N ARG A 46 -7.08 4.08 0.83
CA ARG A 46 -8.22 4.26 1.76
C ARG A 46 -8.34 3.17 2.81
N SER A 47 -7.56 2.09 2.69
CA SER A 47 -7.59 1.00 3.67
C SER A 47 -7.09 1.47 5.04
N LYS A 48 -7.88 1.23 6.09
CA LYS A 48 -7.48 1.63 7.46
C LYS A 48 -6.68 0.57 8.20
N ARG A 49 -6.82 -0.70 7.80
CA ARG A 49 -6.23 -1.85 8.46
C ARG A 49 -5.96 -2.94 7.45
N VAL A 50 -4.81 -3.56 7.57
CA VAL A 50 -4.43 -4.76 6.82
C VAL A 50 -3.75 -5.71 7.79
N ASP A 51 -3.96 -7.02 7.58
CA ASP A 51 -3.20 -8.00 8.32
C ASP A 51 -1.79 -8.19 7.72
N ARG A 52 -0.94 -8.88 8.47
CA ARG A 52 0.45 -9.14 8.09
C ARG A 52 0.56 -9.92 6.78
N THR A 53 -0.36 -10.86 6.52
CA THR A 53 -0.33 -11.69 5.31
C THR A 53 -0.64 -10.84 4.08
N THR A 54 -1.65 -9.97 4.18
CA THR A 54 -2.02 -9.00 3.15
C THR A 54 -0.86 -8.04 2.85
N LEU A 55 -0.14 -7.56 3.87
CA LEU A 55 1.07 -6.74 3.66
C LEU A 55 2.16 -7.49 2.92
N TYR A 56 2.42 -8.75 3.27
CA TYR A 56 3.40 -9.57 2.59
C TYR A 56 3.03 -9.80 1.11
N ASP A 57 1.77 -10.20 0.85
CA ASP A 57 1.29 -10.44 -0.50
C ASP A 57 1.28 -9.17 -1.36
N LEU A 58 0.96 -8.02 -0.76
CA LEU A 58 1.03 -6.71 -1.40
C LEU A 58 2.46 -6.36 -1.83
N ILE A 59 3.45 -6.56 -0.96
CA ILE A 59 4.86 -6.29 -1.32
C ILE A 59 5.31 -7.20 -2.45
N VAL A 60 5.03 -8.51 -2.35
CA VAL A 60 5.41 -9.47 -3.40
C VAL A 60 4.75 -9.09 -4.74
N ALA A 61 3.47 -8.73 -4.73
CA ALA A 61 2.76 -8.28 -5.92
C ALA A 61 3.36 -7.00 -6.51
N LEU A 62 3.67 -6.00 -5.67
CA LEU A 62 4.28 -4.76 -6.13
C LEU A 62 5.67 -4.99 -6.71
N ARG A 63 6.56 -5.72 -6.02
CA ARG A 63 7.89 -6.09 -6.55
C ARG A 63 7.80 -6.76 -7.92
N THR A 64 6.86 -7.70 -8.07
CA THR A 64 6.62 -8.40 -9.33
C THR A 64 6.15 -7.45 -10.44
N LEU A 65 5.24 -6.52 -10.13
CA LEU A 65 4.67 -5.59 -11.11
C LEU A 65 5.64 -4.46 -11.49
N THR A 66 6.44 -3.98 -10.54
CA THR A 66 7.37 -2.87 -10.73
C THR A 66 8.75 -3.32 -11.20
N GLY A 67 9.10 -4.59 -10.97
CA GLY A 67 10.46 -5.10 -11.13
C GLY A 67 11.44 -4.62 -10.05
N ASP A 68 10.95 -3.91 -9.03
CA ASP A 68 11.76 -3.36 -7.94
C ASP A 68 11.72 -4.27 -6.71
N GLU A 69 12.68 -5.19 -6.63
CA GLU A 69 12.84 -6.11 -5.50
C GLU A 69 13.25 -5.42 -4.19
N SER A 70 13.64 -4.13 -4.22
CA SER A 70 14.07 -3.40 -3.03
C SER A 70 12.92 -2.88 -2.18
N LEU A 71 11.70 -2.81 -2.72
CA LEU A 71 10.51 -2.32 -2.00
C LEU A 71 10.28 -3.07 -0.68
N THR A 72 10.10 -2.33 0.40
CA THR A 72 9.85 -2.87 1.75
C THR A 72 8.48 -2.43 2.28
N VAL A 73 8.07 -2.94 3.45
CA VAL A 73 6.83 -2.49 4.13
C VAL A 73 6.89 -0.99 4.41
N GLY A 74 8.06 -0.44 4.76
CA GLY A 74 8.21 0.98 5.07
C GLY A 74 7.92 1.87 3.87
N ASP A 75 8.22 1.40 2.66
CA ASP A 75 7.97 2.16 1.43
C ASP A 75 6.48 2.28 1.08
N LEU A 76 5.64 1.41 1.65
CA LEU A 76 4.19 1.44 1.44
C LEU A 76 3.48 2.53 2.23
N PHE A 77 4.17 3.20 3.15
CA PHE A 77 3.56 4.18 4.05
C PHE A 77 4.37 5.48 4.12
N THR A 78 3.67 6.60 4.28
CA THR A 78 4.25 7.82 4.85
C THR A 78 3.88 7.88 6.33
N PHE A 79 4.75 8.54 7.09
CA PHE A 79 4.53 8.83 8.49
C PHE A 79 4.80 10.32 8.70
N GLU A 80 3.80 11.05 9.17
CA GLU A 80 3.89 12.47 9.45
C GLU A 80 3.49 12.74 10.91
N GLU A 81 4.33 13.46 11.65
CA GLU A 81 4.03 13.98 12.97
C GLU A 81 3.76 15.49 12.87
N SER A 82 2.52 15.89 13.14
CA SER A 82 2.15 17.29 13.22
C SER A 82 2.15 17.75 14.68
N ASN A 83 3.10 18.61 15.03
CA ASN A 83 3.09 19.35 16.28
C ASN A 83 2.15 20.56 16.12
N SER A 84 0.93 20.46 16.66
CA SER A 84 0.05 21.61 16.87
C SER A 84 0.55 22.51 18.00
#